data_AF-A0A357D7L7-F1
#
_entry.id   AF-A0A357D7L7-F1
#
_cell.length_a   1.000
_cell.length_b   1.000
_cell.length_c   1.000
_cell.angle_alpha   90.00
_cell.angle_beta   90.00
_cell.angle_gamma   90.00
#
_symmetry.space_group_name_H-M   'P 1'
#
loop_
_entity.id
_entity.type
_entity.pdbx_description
1 polymer ?
#
loop_
_entity_poly.entity_id
_entity_poly.type
_entity_poly.pdbx_seq_one_letter_code
_entity_poly.pdbx_strand_id
1 'polypeptide(L)' 'ATRFLITPQGLLMPLTTIQGLGEAAARTLVEARKDGEFYSVEDLKTRARLSSAVIEVLTRQGCLRGLPPTNQLTLF' A
#
# COMPACT_ATOMS: atom_id res chain seq x y z
N ALA A 1 2.72 9.19 6.77
CA ALA A 1 1.79 8.13 7.23
C ALA A 1 0.60 8.66 8.02
N THR A 2 0.76 9.71 8.85
CA THR A 2 -0.23 10.13 9.88
C THR A 2 -0.90 11.49 9.63
N ARG A 3 -0.52 12.20 8.56
CA ARG A 3 -1.01 13.56 8.27
C ARG A 3 -1.98 13.54 7.09
N PHE A 4 -3.01 14.37 7.16
CA PHE A 4 -3.86 14.69 6.01
C PHE A 4 -3.07 15.52 5.01
N LEU A 5 -3.26 15.23 3.73
CA LEU A 5 -2.67 15.98 2.62
C LEU A 5 -3.78 16.73 1.89
N ILE A 6 -3.60 18.04 1.71
CA ILE A 6 -4.51 18.84 0.88
C ILE A 6 -4.14 18.59 -0.58
N THR A 7 -5.11 18.14 -1.36
CA THR A 7 -5.00 17.95 -2.82
C THR A 7 -6.00 18.86 -3.53
N PRO A 8 -5.82 19.15 -4.82
CA PRO A 8 -6.78 19.96 -5.57
C PRO A 8 -8.20 19.36 -5.61
N GLN A 9 -8.33 18.05 -5.38
CA GLN A 9 -9.60 17.31 -5.34
C GLN A 9 -10.17 17.14 -3.92
N GLY A 10 -9.47 17.60 -2.87
CA GLY A 10 -9.96 17.53 -1.50
C GLY A 10 -8.87 17.18 -0.48
N LEU A 11 -9.24 16.41 0.54
CA LEU A 11 -8.32 15.94 1.57
C LEU A 11 -8.00 14.46 1.37
N LEU A 12 -6.73 14.15 1.19
CA LEU A 12 -6.24 12.78 1.19
C LEU A 12 -5.92 12.37 2.63
N MET A 13 -6.65 11.37 3.10
CA MET A 13 -6.54 10.84 4.46
C MET A 13 -5.25 10.03 4.67
N PRO A 14 -4.63 10.11 5.85
CA PRO A 14 -3.45 9.32 6.17
C PRO A 14 -3.75 7.82 6.16
N LEU A 15 -2.77 6.99 5.85
CA LEU A 15 -2.92 5.53 5.88
C LEU A 15 -3.36 5.02 7.26
N THR A 16 -2.96 5.68 8.33
CA THR A 16 -3.34 5.29 9.71
C THR A 16 -4.83 5.39 10.02
N THR A 17 -5.66 5.99 9.16
CA THR A 17 -7.12 5.97 9.33
C THR A 17 -7.76 4.68 8.82
N ILE A 18 -7.02 3.84 8.10
CA ILE A 18 -7.51 2.56 7.61
C ILE A 18 -7.63 1.60 8.80
N GLN A 19 -8.87 1.20 9.11
CA GLN A 19 -9.16 0.25 10.18
C GLN A 19 -8.41 -1.07 9.94
N GLY A 20 -7.61 -1.51 10.91
CA GLY A 20 -6.78 -2.72 10.80
C GLY A 20 -5.39 -2.50 10.18
N LEU A 21 -5.06 -1.29 9.70
CA LEU A 21 -3.71 -0.94 9.29
C LEU A 21 -2.97 -0.27 10.48
N GLY A 22 -2.17 -1.07 11.19
CA GLY A 22 -1.37 -0.55 12.31
C GLY A 22 -0.38 0.54 11.87
N GLU A 23 -0.04 1.45 12.79
CA GLU A 23 0.85 2.58 12.48
C GLU A 23 2.22 2.14 11.94
N ALA A 24 2.79 1.06 12.47
CA ALA A 24 4.04 0.49 11.99
C ALA A 24 3.94 0.07 10.51
N ALA A 25 2.87 -0.61 10.12
CA ALA A 25 2.63 -1.02 8.73
C ALA A 25 2.43 0.20 7.81
N ALA A 26 1.72 1.22 8.28
CA ALA A 26 1.57 2.47 7.53
C ALA A 26 2.91 3.19 7.31
N ARG A 27 3.81 3.16 8.32
CA ARG A 27 5.15 3.74 8.20
C ARG A 27 6.03 2.95 7.23
N THR A 28 6.10 1.61 7.36
CA THR A 28 6.93 0.80 6.45
C THR A 28 6.46 0.88 5.01
N LEU A 29 5.16 0.97 4.77
CA LEU A 29 4.61 1.16 3.42
C LEU A 29 5.01 2.51 2.82
N VAL A 30 4.97 3.60 3.60
CA VAL A 30 5.41 4.92 3.14
C VAL A 30 6.91 4.95 2.87
N GLU A 31 7.72 4.29 3.71
CA GLU A 31 9.16 4.19 3.47
C GLU A 31 9.47 3.36 2.22
N ALA A 32 8.89 2.17 2.07
CA ALA A 32 9.11 1.31 0.89
C ALA A 32 8.66 1.96 -0.43
N ARG A 33 7.69 2.87 -0.39
CA ARG A 33 7.24 3.65 -1.56
C ARG A 33 8.29 4.65 -2.05
N LYS A 34 9.25 5.05 -1.21
CA LYS A 34 10.35 5.95 -1.60
C LYS A 34 11.31 5.28 -2.58
N ASP A 35 11.48 3.97 -2.51
CA ASP A 35 12.30 3.18 -3.44
C ASP A 35 11.66 3.00 -4.84
N GLY A 36 10.49 3.59 -5.08
CA GLY A 36 9.81 3.56 -6.38
C GLY A 36 8.40 2.99 -6.29
N GLU A 37 7.74 2.89 -7.45
CA GLU A 37 6.40 2.31 -7.56
C GLU A 37 6.36 0.83 -7.22
N PHE A 38 5.19 0.36 -6.79
CA PHE A 38 4.95 -1.07 -6.60
C PHE A 38 4.38 -1.65 -7.88
N TYR A 39 4.86 -2.82 -8.29
CA TYR A 39 4.45 -3.46 -9.54
C TYR A 39 3.42 -4.57 -9.34
N SER A 40 3.34 -5.15 -8.13
CA SER A 40 2.37 -6.18 -7.78
C SER A 40 2.05 -6.16 -6.28
N VAL A 41 0.98 -6.85 -5.90
CA VAL A 41 0.62 -7.02 -4.48
C VAL A 41 1.71 -7.77 -3.73
N GLU A 42 2.36 -8.74 -4.37
CA GLU A 42 3.51 -9.45 -3.82
C GLU A 42 4.73 -8.54 -3.60
N ASP A 43 5.06 -7.68 -4.58
CA ASP A 43 6.14 -6.69 -4.47
C ASP A 43 5.87 -5.73 -3.30
N LEU A 44 4.65 -5.20 -3.22
CA LEU A 44 4.21 -4.34 -2.12
C LEU A 44 4.35 -5.03 -0.77
N LYS A 45 3.84 -6.27 -0.64
CA LYS A 45 3.90 -7.05 0.59
C LYS A 45 5.35 -7.27 1.04
N THR A 46 6.22 -7.62 0.10
CA THR A 46 7.62 -7.96 0.39
C THR A 46 8.43 -6.73 0.75
N ARG A 47 8.36 -5.66 -0.06
CA ARG A 47 9.11 -4.42 0.18
C ARG A 47 8.65 -3.67 1.42
N ALA A 48 7.35 -3.56 1.64
CA ALA A 48 6.80 -2.88 2.82
C ALA A 48 6.72 -3.81 4.06
N ARG A 49 7.14 -5.08 3.94
CA ARG A 49 7.12 -6.10 4.99
C ARG A 49 5.74 -6.25 5.65
N LEU A 50 4.69 -6.24 4.84
CA LEU A 50 3.32 -6.31 5.32
C LEU A 50 2.88 -7.75 5.57
N SER A 51 2.07 -7.94 6.62
CA SER A 51 1.43 -9.23 6.89
C SER A 51 0.30 -9.48 5.88
N SER A 52 -0.08 -10.75 5.70
CA SER A 52 -1.21 -11.12 4.85
C SER A 52 -2.53 -10.46 5.30
N ALA A 53 -2.72 -10.30 6.62
CA ALA A 53 -3.89 -9.62 7.17
C ALA A 53 -3.97 -8.13 6.74
N VAL A 54 -2.82 -7.44 6.71
CA VAL A 54 -2.76 -6.05 6.24
C VAL A 54 -3.08 -5.96 4.75
N ILE A 55 -2.55 -6.87 3.93
CA ILE A 55 -2.86 -6.94 2.49
C ILE A 55 -4.36 -7.16 2.27
N GLU A 56 -4.99 -8.01 3.07
CA GLU A 56 -6.43 -8.26 3.00
C GLU A 56 -7.25 -7.01 3.34
N VAL A 57 -6.87 -6.28 4.39
CA VAL A 57 -7.49 -4.99 4.75
C VAL A 57 -7.38 -4.00 3.58
N LEU A 58 -6.19 -3.82 3.02
CA LEU A 58 -5.95 -2.90 1.89
C LEU A 58 -6.74 -3.32 0.64
N THR A 59 -6.86 -4.62 0.39
CA THR A 59 -7.65 -5.17 -0.72
C THR A 59 -9.14 -4.88 -0.53
N ARG A 60 -9.68 -5.16 0.66
CA ARG A 60 -11.10 -4.92 0.99
C ARG A 60 -11.49 -3.45 0.91
N GLN A 61 -10.57 -2.55 1.26
CA GLN A 61 -10.74 -1.10 1.14
C GLN A 61 -10.52 -0.57 -0.29
N GLY A 62 -10.18 -1.45 -1.24
CA GLY A 62 -9.97 -1.10 -2.64
C GLY A 62 -8.66 -0.36 -2.92
N CYS A 63 -7.74 -0.28 -1.95
CA CYS A 63 -6.47 0.44 -2.08
C CYS A 63 -5.51 -0.22 -3.09
N LEU A 64 -5.66 -1.52 -3.36
CA LEU A 64 -4.81 -2.28 -4.27
C LEU A 64 -5.45 -2.51 -5.65
N ARG A 65 -6.54 -1.79 -5.97
CA ARG A 65 -7.19 -1.89 -7.28
C ARG A 65 -6.22 -1.47 -8.39
N GLY A 66 -6.14 -2.28 -9.44
CA GLY A 66 -5.24 -2.06 -10.58
C GLY A 66 -3.83 -2.60 -10.39
N LEU A 67 -3.49 -3.14 -9.21
CA LEU A 67 -2.22 -3.82 -8.97
C LEU A 67 -2.39 -5.33 -9.26
N PRO A 68 -1.56 -5.95 -10.12
CA PRO A 68 -1.61 -7.39 -10.35
C PRO A 68 -1.19 -8.16 -9.08
N PRO A 69 -1.66 -9.41 -8.89
CA PRO A 69 -1.34 -10.19 -7.69
C PRO A 69 0.16 -10.48 -7.55
N THR A 70 0.84 -10.79 -8.66
CA THR A 70 2.26 -11.14 -8.72
C THR A 70 2.94 -10.44 -9.91
N ASN A 71 4.26 -10.32 -9.85
CA ASN A 71 5.04 -9.91 -11.02
C ASN A 71 5.09 -11.09 -12.00
N GLN A 72 4.28 -11.07 -13.05
CA GLN A 72 4.46 -11.99 -14.17
C GLN A 72 5.52 -11.41 -15.11
N LEU A 73 6.78 -11.79 -14.89
CA LEU A 73 7.81 -11.64 -15.90
C LEU A 73 7.56 -12.70 -16.96
N THR A 74 6.87 -12.33 -18.04
CA THR A 74 6.85 -13.14 -19.25
C THR A 74 8.03 -12.73 -20.12
N LEU A 75 9.15 -13.45 -19.98
CA LEU A 75 10.27 -13.35 -20.91
C LEU A 75 10.07 -14.46 -21.95
N PHE A 76 9.45 -14.11 -23.08
CA PHE A 76 9.45 -14.95 -24.28
C PHE A 76 10.67 -14.61 -25.13
#